data_AF-A0AA91JUD3-F1
#
_entry.id   AF-A0AA91JUD3-F1
#
_cell.length_a   1.000
_cell.length_b   1.000
_cell.length_c   1.000
_cell.angle_alpha   90.00
_cell.angle_beta   90.00
_cell.angle_gamma   90.00
#
_symmetry.space_group_name_H-M   'P 1'
#
loop_
_entity.id
_entity.type
_entity.pdbx_description
1 polymer ?
#
loop_
_entity_poly.entity_id
_entity_poly.type
_entity_poly.pdbx_seq_one_letter_code
_entity_poly.pdbx_strand_id
1 'polypeptide(L)'
;MDSLFQQLSRQHLHITSLFLCLLSTTSIAEAQIQPDGTLPNNTRVTTNGNTFLINDGTRVGGNLFHSFQEFSVPTGSEAFFNNAVDIHMSRVRGG
;
A
#
# COMPACT_ATOMS: atom_id res chain seq x y z
N MET A 1 12.88 -9.90 54.50
CA MET A 1 12.95 -8.72 53.60
C MET A 1 13.04 -9.14 52.14
N ASP A 2 13.54 -10.33 51.84
CA ASP A 2 13.80 -10.82 50.48
C ASP A 2 12.51 -11.11 49.68
N SER A 3 11.47 -11.64 50.33
CA SER A 3 10.20 -11.96 49.66
C SER A 3 9.43 -10.71 49.20
N LEU A 4 9.53 -9.60 49.91
CA LEU A 4 8.91 -8.32 49.54
C LEU A 4 9.62 -7.70 48.33
N PHE A 5 10.95 -7.73 48.33
CA PHE A 5 11.77 -7.24 47.23
C PHE A 5 11.50 -8.03 45.95
N GLN A 6 11.32 -9.36 46.08
CA GLN A 6 11.02 -10.23 44.95
C GLN A 6 9.59 -10.04 44.40
N GLN A 7 8.61 -9.74 45.27
CA GLN A 7 7.25 -9.37 44.85
C GLN A 7 7.25 -8.05 44.07
N LEU A 8 7.93 -7.02 44.57
CA LEU A 8 8.02 -5.70 43.91
C LEU A 8 8.73 -5.79 42.55
N SER A 9 9.81 -6.57 42.46
CA SER A 9 10.52 -6.82 41.19
C SER A 9 9.64 -7.48 40.12
N ARG A 10 8.80 -8.45 40.50
CA ARG A 10 7.85 -9.10 39.57
C ARG A 10 6.79 -8.12 39.06
N GLN A 11 6.24 -7.27 39.93
CA GLN A 11 5.23 -6.29 39.52
C GLN A 11 5.80 -5.28 38.51
N HIS A 12 7.02 -4.80 38.73
CA HIS A 12 7.70 -3.93 37.76
C HIS A 12 7.92 -4.62 36.40
N LEU A 13 8.34 -5.89 36.41
CA LEU A 13 8.53 -6.67 35.18
C LEU A 13 7.23 -6.85 34.37
N HIS A 14 6.10 -7.05 35.06
CA HIS A 14 4.80 -7.16 34.40
C HIS A 14 4.32 -5.82 33.84
N ILE A 15 4.50 -4.73 34.58
CA ILE A 15 4.10 -3.38 34.14
C ILE A 15 4.94 -2.92 32.93
N THR A 16 6.25 -3.14 32.95
CA THR A 16 7.12 -2.77 31.81
C THR A 16 6.81 -3.61 30.57
N SER A 17 6.51 -4.90 30.74
CA SER A 17 6.10 -5.79 29.65
C SER A 17 4.77 -5.37 29.01
N LEU A 18 3.78 -4.98 29.83
CA LEU A 18 2.49 -4.51 29.34
C LEU A 18 2.62 -3.17 28.59
N PHE A 19 3.44 -2.25 29.11
CA PHE A 19 3.71 -0.97 28.47
C PHE A 19 4.40 -1.13 27.11
N LEU A 20 5.37 -2.05 27.00
CA LEU A 20 6.08 -2.34 25.75
C LEU A 20 5.16 -2.95 24.67
N CYS A 21 4.21 -3.81 25.05
CA CYS A 21 3.23 -4.37 24.10
C CYS A 21 2.37 -3.28 23.45
N LEU A 22 1.98 -2.25 24.21
CA LEU A 22 1.13 -1.16 23.73
C LEU A 22 1.83 -0.21 22.74
N LEU A 23 3.17 -0.28 22.61
CA LEU A 23 3.94 0.49 21.63
C LEU A 23 4.07 -0.21 20.26
N SER A 24 3.50 -1.39 20.09
CA SER A 24 3.55 -2.12 18.82
C SER A 24 2.64 -1.45 17.80
N THR A 25 3.16 -0.46 17.06
CA THR A 25 2.45 0.16 15.95
C THR A 25 2.38 -0.81 14.79
N THR A 26 1.18 -1.03 14.26
CA THR A 26 0.98 -1.71 12.98
C THR A 26 1.54 -0.82 11.88
N SER A 27 2.51 -1.30 11.10
CA SER A 27 2.89 -0.63 9.86
C SER A 27 1.66 -0.58 8.96
N ILE A 28 1.16 0.62 8.66
CA ILE A 28 0.17 0.80 7.60
C ILE A 28 0.90 0.43 6.31
N ALA A 29 0.46 -0.64 5.65
CA ALA A 29 0.98 -0.95 4.32
C ALA A 29 0.67 0.24 3.41
N GLU A 30 1.71 0.93 2.92
CA GLU A 30 1.54 1.89 1.85
C GLU A 30 0.98 1.16 0.62
N ALA A 31 0.12 1.82 -0.15
CA ALA A 31 -0.61 1.19 -1.24
C ALA A 31 0.36 0.63 -2.28
N GLN A 32 0.29 -0.68 -2.56
CA GLN A 32 1.22 -1.39 -3.46
C GLN A 32 1.15 -0.95 -4.93
N ILE A 33 0.14 -0.14 -5.31
CA ILE A 33 0.03 0.50 -6.60
C ILE A 33 -0.12 2.00 -6.36
N GLN A 34 0.96 2.74 -6.54
CA GLN A 34 1.07 4.15 -6.20
C GLN A 34 1.33 4.98 -7.46
N PRO A 35 0.39 5.83 -7.90
CA PRO A 35 0.63 6.80 -8.96
C PRO A 35 1.77 7.77 -8.61
N ASP A 36 2.59 8.15 -9.60
CA ASP A 36 3.71 9.08 -9.38
C ASP A 36 3.36 10.56 -9.62
N GLY A 37 2.20 10.84 -10.19
CA GLY A 37 1.74 12.22 -10.43
C GLY A 37 2.49 12.95 -11.56
N THR A 38 3.24 12.25 -12.41
CA THR A 38 4.11 12.86 -13.44
C THR A 38 3.40 13.14 -14.77
N LEU A 39 2.14 12.70 -14.91
CA LEU A 39 1.38 12.79 -16.14
C LEU A 39 0.53 14.09 -16.20
N PRO A 40 0.32 14.69 -17.39
CA PRO A 40 -0.59 15.83 -17.53
C PRO A 40 -2.01 15.58 -17.00
N ASN A 41 -2.56 14.39 -17.29
CA ASN A 41 -3.69 13.82 -16.57
C ASN A 41 -3.22 12.59 -15.81
N ASN A 42 -3.27 12.67 -14.49
CA ASN A 42 -2.69 11.68 -13.60
C ASN A 42 -3.49 10.39 -13.54
N THR A 43 -2.78 9.29 -13.34
CA THR A 43 -3.39 8.00 -13.01
C THR A 43 -4.07 8.08 -11.66
N ARG A 44 -5.28 7.55 -11.56
CA ARG A 44 -6.04 7.46 -10.32
C ARG A 44 -6.26 6.01 -9.95
N VAL A 45 -5.89 5.64 -8.73
CA VAL A 45 -6.07 4.28 -8.22
C VAL A 45 -7.07 4.29 -7.07
N THR A 46 -8.07 3.42 -7.15
CA THR A 46 -9.04 3.19 -6.07
C THR A 46 -9.20 1.71 -5.82
N THR A 47 -9.44 1.30 -4.59
CA THR A 47 -9.61 -0.11 -4.22
C THR A 47 -11.09 -0.48 -4.07
N ASN A 48 -11.46 -1.64 -4.63
CA ASN A 48 -12.75 -2.29 -4.41
C ASN A 48 -12.49 -3.76 -4.07
N GLY A 49 -12.61 -4.11 -2.79
CA GLY A 49 -12.21 -5.43 -2.30
C GLY A 49 -10.73 -5.71 -2.60
N ASN A 50 -10.46 -6.80 -3.33
CA ASN A 50 -9.11 -7.19 -3.75
C ASN A 50 -8.72 -6.63 -5.12
N THR A 51 -9.55 -5.77 -5.73
CA THR A 51 -9.29 -5.19 -7.04
C THR A 51 -8.85 -3.74 -6.91
N PHE A 52 -7.70 -3.42 -7.51
CA PHE A 52 -7.21 -2.07 -7.73
C PHE A 52 -7.78 -1.57 -9.07
N LEU A 53 -8.70 -0.62 -9.01
CA LEU A 53 -9.25 0.06 -10.18
C LEU A 53 -8.31 1.20 -10.58
N ILE A 54 -7.66 1.04 -11.73
CA ILE A 54 -6.76 2.02 -12.34
C ILE A 54 -7.58 2.80 -13.38
N ASN A 55 -7.83 4.06 -13.07
CA ASN A 55 -8.63 4.99 -13.86
C ASN A 55 -7.79 6.18 -14.30
N ASP A 56 -8.39 7.01 -15.16
CA ASP A 56 -7.79 8.23 -15.69
C ASP A 56 -6.44 7.96 -16.37
N GLY A 57 -5.60 8.97 -16.54
CA GLY A 57 -4.32 8.85 -17.23
C GLY A 57 -4.22 9.74 -18.46
N THR A 58 -3.02 9.82 -19.03
CA THR A 58 -2.77 10.75 -20.14
C THR A 58 -2.96 10.06 -21.47
N ARG A 59 -3.85 10.59 -22.30
CA ARG A 59 -4.07 10.09 -23.65
C ARG A 59 -3.18 10.85 -24.65
N VAL A 60 -2.42 10.11 -25.46
CA VAL A 60 -1.67 10.66 -26.60
C VAL A 60 -1.99 9.81 -27.83
N GLY A 61 -2.77 10.37 -28.75
CA GLY A 61 -3.31 9.63 -29.89
C GLY A 61 -4.23 8.48 -29.46
N GLY A 62 -3.94 7.27 -29.96
CA GLY A 62 -4.69 6.05 -29.63
C GLY A 62 -4.21 5.32 -28.36
N ASN A 63 -3.27 5.89 -27.61
CA ASN A 63 -2.68 5.28 -26.42
C ASN A 63 -3.12 5.99 -25.15
N LEU A 64 -3.34 5.24 -24.08
CA LEU A 64 -3.56 5.74 -22.73
C LEU A 64 -2.35 5.37 -21.86
N PHE A 65 -1.73 6.37 -21.26
CA PHE A 65 -0.55 6.20 -20.41
C PHE A 65 -0.96 6.28 -18.94
N HIS A 66 -0.46 5.31 -18.17
CA HIS A 66 -0.49 5.32 -16.72
C HIS A 66 0.94 5.36 -16.19
N SER A 67 1.16 6.05 -15.08
CA SER A 67 2.50 6.19 -14.48
C SER A 67 2.44 5.95 -12.98
N PHE A 68 3.38 5.14 -12.50
CA PHE A 68 3.41 4.63 -11.14
C PHE A 68 4.80 4.76 -10.57
N GLN A 69 4.88 5.21 -9.32
CA GLN A 69 6.10 5.17 -8.52
C GLN A 69 6.36 3.74 -8.06
N GLU A 70 5.31 3.02 -7.66
CA GLU A 70 5.35 1.61 -7.31
C GLU A 70 4.18 0.89 -7.97
N PHE A 71 4.45 -0.30 -8.53
CA PHE A 71 3.43 -1.16 -9.10
C PHE A 71 3.69 -2.62 -8.70
N SER A 72 2.91 -3.12 -7.76
CA SER A 72 2.91 -4.51 -7.31
C SER A 72 1.48 -5.01 -7.14
N VAL A 73 1.18 -6.17 -7.72
CA VAL A 73 -0.11 -6.83 -7.60
C VAL A 73 0.07 -8.05 -6.69
N PRO A 74 -0.43 -8.01 -5.44
CA PRO A 74 -0.26 -9.12 -4.51
C PRO A 74 -1.08 -10.34 -4.95
N THR A 75 -0.64 -11.52 -4.51
CA THR A 75 -1.35 -12.77 -4.82
C THR A 75 -2.78 -12.73 -4.27
N GLY A 76 -3.76 -13.10 -5.11
CA GLY A 76 -5.17 -13.04 -4.74
C GLY A 76 -5.82 -11.66 -4.94
N SER A 77 -5.09 -10.71 -5.51
CA SER A 77 -5.58 -9.38 -5.92
C SER A 77 -5.51 -9.19 -7.44
N GLU A 78 -6.21 -8.17 -7.92
CA GLU A 78 -6.33 -7.83 -9.34
C GLU A 78 -6.01 -6.35 -9.57
N ALA A 79 -5.32 -6.02 -10.67
CA ALA A 79 -5.22 -4.66 -11.17
C ALA A 79 -6.08 -4.53 -12.44
N PHE A 80 -7.15 -3.76 -12.35
CA PHE A 80 -8.10 -3.55 -13.44
C PHE A 80 -7.90 -2.17 -14.07
N PHE A 81 -7.53 -2.14 -15.35
CA PHE A 81 -7.36 -0.91 -16.13
C PHE A 81 -8.67 -0.55 -16.83
N ASN A 82 -9.30 0.55 -16.40
CA ASN A 82 -10.58 1.00 -16.92
C ASN A 82 -10.38 1.92 -18.15
N ASN A 83 -10.15 1.29 -19.31
CA ASN A 83 -9.82 1.98 -20.56
C ASN A 83 -11.06 2.15 -21.45
N ALA A 84 -11.09 3.20 -22.26
CA ALA A 84 -12.09 3.36 -23.33
C ALA A 84 -11.84 2.36 -24.48
N VAL A 85 -12.89 2.00 -25.23
CA VAL A 85 -12.87 0.94 -26.26
C VAL A 85 -11.91 1.24 -27.43
N ASP A 86 -11.56 2.51 -27.63
CA ASP A 86 -10.68 2.98 -28.71
C ASP A 86 -9.19 3.07 -28.31
N ILE A 87 -8.84 2.61 -27.10
CA ILE A 87 -7.47 2.60 -26.60
C ILE A 87 -6.73 1.32 -27.02
N HIS A 88 -5.53 1.50 -27.58
CA HIS A 88 -4.61 0.41 -27.88
C HIS A 88 -3.62 0.23 -26.71
N MET A 89 -3.46 -1.01 -26.24
CA MET A 89 -2.52 -1.36 -25.18
C MET A 89 -1.16 -1.74 -25.75
N SER A 90 -0.11 -1.02 -25.36
CA SER A 90 1.29 -1.35 -25.67
C SER A 90 2.05 -1.70 -24.40
N ARG A 91 2.76 -2.84 -24.38
CA ARG A 91 3.61 -3.25 -23.24
C ARG A 91 4.93 -2.46 -23.26
N VAL A 92 5.16 -1.67 -22.22
CA VAL A 92 6.48 -1.07 -21.94
C VAL A 92 7.19 -1.93 -20.89
N ARG A 93 8.49 -2.21 -21.08
CA ARG A 93 9.34 -2.82 -20.05
C ARG A 93 10.11 -1.70 -19.35
N GLY A 94 10.06 -1.64 -18.02
CA GLY A 94 10.93 -0.81 -17.21
C GLY A 94 12.36 -1.35 -17.18
N GLY A 95 13.32 -0.47 -16.88
CA GLY A 95 14.73 -0.82 -16.65
C GLY A 95 14.99 -1.27 -15.23
#